data_AF-A0A3F2Z494-F1
#
_entry.id   AF-A0A3F2Z494-F1
#
_cell.length_a   1.000
_cell.length_b   1.000
_cell.length_c   1.000
_cell.angle_alpha   90.00
_cell.angle_beta   90.00
_cell.angle_gamma   90.00
#
_symmetry.space_group_name_H-M   'P 1'
#
loop_
_entity.id
_entity.type
_entity.pdbx_description
1 polymer ?
#
loop_
_entity_poly.entity_id
_entity_poly.type
_entity_poly.pdbx_seq_one_letter_code
_entity_poly.pdbx_strand_id
1 'polypeptide(L)'
;MQSWFLVLIGAQTITIILGLNTMLERYNAKLNAASQEVERQCLREENIPGKFSLPNYNLTEHFVGQIEHAKSVPRNAKCYLRCLYKKIGILKANLAVSMGPTPEYNRLLRECTQVAKEWAQKQSNGDECEFTYSFYNCLQESMVKCLTWQNECMSHPSVMDVKSCYF
;
A
#
# COMPACT_ATOMS: atom_id res chain seq x y z
N MET A 1 -10.38 -33.65 -46.39
CA MET A 1 -10.65 -33.82 -44.94
C MET A 1 -9.62 -33.05 -44.11
N GLN A 2 -9.70 -31.72 -43.99
CA GLN A 2 -8.71 -30.91 -43.25
C GLN A 2 -9.32 -29.78 -42.38
N SER A 3 -10.65 -29.62 -42.35
CA SER A 3 -11.32 -28.45 -41.73
C SER A 3 -11.72 -28.64 -40.25
N TRP A 4 -11.83 -29.88 -39.76
CA TRP A 4 -12.32 -30.17 -38.41
C TRP A 4 -11.27 -30.02 -37.29
N PHE A 5 -9.98 -30.10 -37.62
CA PHE A 5 -8.89 -29.94 -36.65
C PHE A 5 -8.78 -28.51 -36.09
N LEU A 6 -9.06 -27.48 -36.91
CA LEU A 6 -9.01 -26.08 -36.46
C LEU A 6 -10.13 -25.75 -35.45
N VAL A 7 -11.30 -26.38 -35.60
CA VAL A 7 -12.43 -26.21 -34.66
C VAL A 7 -12.11 -26.85 -33.30
N LEU A 8 -11.46 -28.02 -33.29
CA LEU A 8 -11.03 -28.68 -32.06
C LEU A 8 -9.94 -27.91 -31.32
N ILE A 9 -8.99 -27.31 -32.04
CA ILE A 9 -7.95 -26.45 -31.44
C ILE A 9 -8.57 -25.17 -30.88
N GLY A 10 -9.53 -24.54 -31.60
CA GLY A 10 -10.26 -23.37 -31.12
C GLY A 10 -11.12 -23.64 -29.88
N ALA A 11 -11.76 -24.80 -29.79
CA ALA A 11 -12.54 -25.17 -28.61
C ALA A 11 -11.67 -25.42 -27.36
N GLN A 12 -10.50 -26.03 -27.54
CA GLN A 12 -9.56 -26.28 -26.44
C GLN A 12 -8.95 -24.98 -25.89
N THR A 13 -8.58 -24.04 -26.75
CA THR A 13 -8.02 -22.74 -26.32
C THR A 13 -9.06 -21.89 -25.58
N ILE A 14 -10.31 -21.84 -26.03
CA ILE A 14 -11.41 -21.13 -25.34
C ILE A 14 -11.64 -21.70 -23.95
N THR A 15 -11.62 -23.03 -23.80
CA THR A 15 -11.84 -23.70 -22.50
C THR A 15 -10.70 -23.42 -21.52
N ILE A 16 -9.45 -23.37 -22.00
CA ILE A 16 -8.28 -23.03 -21.18
C ILE A 16 -8.34 -21.55 -20.73
N ILE A 17 -8.71 -20.62 -21.62
CA ILE A 17 -8.84 -19.20 -21.29
C ILE A 17 -9.96 -18.95 -20.27
N LEU A 18 -11.13 -19.57 -20.46
CA LEU A 18 -12.24 -19.51 -19.49
C LEU A 18 -11.87 -20.13 -18.14
N GLY A 19 -11.16 -21.25 -18.14
CA GLY A 19 -10.64 -21.88 -16.93
C GLY A 19 -9.63 -21.00 -16.18
N LEU A 20 -8.76 -20.30 -16.92
CA LEU A 20 -7.78 -19.37 -16.33
C LEU A 20 -8.46 -18.16 -15.69
N ASN A 21 -9.43 -17.55 -16.38
CA ASN A 21 -10.17 -16.39 -15.89
C ASN A 21 -10.93 -16.71 -14.59
N THR A 22 -11.61 -17.86 -14.54
CA THR A 22 -12.33 -18.29 -13.33
C THR A 22 -11.41 -18.60 -12.15
N MET A 23 -10.19 -19.11 -12.38
CA MET A 23 -9.20 -19.28 -11.32
C MET A 23 -8.63 -17.95 -10.84
N LEU A 24 -8.34 -17.01 -11.75
CA LEU A 24 -7.86 -15.68 -11.42
C LEU A 24 -8.91 -14.90 -10.61
N GLU A 25 -10.18 -14.96 -11.00
CA GLU A 25 -11.29 -14.37 -10.25
C GLU A 25 -11.41 -14.95 -8.84
N ARG A 26 -11.30 -16.28 -8.68
CA ARG A 26 -11.32 -16.92 -7.35
C ARG A 26 -10.10 -16.54 -6.52
N TYR A 27 -8.93 -16.40 -7.13
CA TYR A 27 -7.71 -15.97 -6.45
C TYR A 27 -7.82 -14.51 -5.98
N ASN A 28 -8.26 -13.61 -6.86
CA ASN A 28 -8.50 -12.21 -6.54
C ASN A 28 -9.61 -12.07 -5.48
N ALA A 29 -10.68 -12.86 -5.56
CA ALA A 29 -11.72 -12.89 -4.53
C ALA A 29 -11.19 -13.36 -3.17
N LYS A 30 -10.30 -14.35 -3.13
CA LYS A 30 -9.62 -14.79 -1.90
C LYS A 30 -8.69 -13.73 -1.34
N LEU A 31 -7.93 -13.05 -2.20
CA LEU A 31 -7.03 -11.95 -1.80
C LEU A 31 -7.85 -10.78 -1.23
N ASN A 32 -8.96 -10.44 -1.88
CA ASN A 32 -9.89 -9.40 -1.44
C ASN A 32 -10.56 -9.78 -0.11
N ALA A 33 -10.95 -11.04 0.07
CA ALA A 33 -11.53 -11.52 1.32
C ALA A 33 -10.52 -11.49 2.48
N ALA A 34 -9.28 -11.91 2.23
CA ALA A 34 -8.20 -11.85 3.22
C ALA A 34 -7.86 -10.40 3.60
N SER A 35 -7.79 -9.50 2.60
CA SER A 35 -7.61 -8.07 2.85
C SER A 35 -8.75 -7.50 3.71
N GLN A 36 -10.00 -7.74 3.32
CA GLN A 36 -11.17 -7.26 4.07
C GLN A 36 -11.24 -7.79 5.51
N GLU A 37 -10.75 -9.00 5.78
CA GLU A 37 -10.69 -9.50 7.16
C GLU A 37 -9.68 -8.71 8.00
N VAL A 38 -8.49 -8.40 7.44
CA VAL A 38 -7.50 -7.55 8.10
C VAL A 38 -8.07 -6.16 8.37
N GLU A 39 -8.77 -5.57 7.39
CA GLU A 39 -9.39 -4.26 7.55
C GLU A 39 -10.44 -4.24 8.67
N ARG A 40 -11.33 -5.25 8.72
CA ARG A 40 -12.33 -5.40 9.79
C ARG A 40 -11.70 -5.69 11.14
N GLN A 41 -10.60 -6.43 11.19
CA GLN A 41 -9.85 -6.64 12.41
C GLN A 41 -9.28 -5.31 12.93
N CYS A 42 -8.76 -4.45 12.06
CA CYS A 42 -8.24 -3.16 12.47
C CYS A 42 -9.30 -2.19 12.97
N LEU A 43 -10.51 -2.19 12.39
CA LEU A 43 -11.63 -1.45 12.97
C LEU A 43 -11.95 -1.89 14.40
N ARG A 44 -11.94 -3.20 14.66
CA ARG A 44 -12.23 -3.78 15.99
C ARG A 44 -11.13 -3.46 17.00
N GLU A 45 -9.87 -3.68 16.64
CA GLU A 45 -8.73 -3.47 17.55
C GLU A 45 -8.55 -2.00 17.93
N GLU A 46 -8.80 -1.08 17.01
CA GLU A 46 -8.70 0.36 17.25
C GLU A 46 -10.01 0.97 17.80
N ASN A 47 -11.04 0.16 18.06
CA ASN A 47 -12.37 0.58 18.52
C ASN A 47 -12.98 1.70 17.65
N ILE A 48 -12.79 1.62 16.33
CA ILE A 48 -13.28 2.64 15.40
C ILE A 48 -14.76 2.37 15.11
N PRO A 49 -15.67 3.28 15.53
CA PRO A 49 -17.09 3.09 15.28
C PRO A 49 -17.39 3.29 13.80
N GLY A 50 -18.05 2.32 13.18
CA GLY A 50 -18.53 2.50 11.81
C GLY A 50 -19.32 1.30 11.31
N LYS A 51 -20.41 1.60 10.60
CA LYS A 51 -21.19 0.61 9.85
C LYS A 51 -20.59 0.42 8.46
N PHE A 52 -19.34 -0.03 8.41
CA PHE A 52 -18.65 -0.33 7.15
C PHE A 52 -19.06 -1.70 6.59
N SER A 53 -20.38 -1.93 6.51
CA SER A 53 -20.97 -3.23 6.19
C SER A 53 -21.28 -3.39 4.70
N LEU A 54 -20.64 -2.62 3.83
CA LEU A 54 -20.86 -2.70 2.38
C LEU A 54 -19.91 -3.75 1.77
N PRO A 55 -20.43 -4.70 0.97
CA PRO A 55 -19.59 -5.60 0.19
C PRO A 55 -18.65 -4.80 -0.71
N ASN A 56 -17.37 -5.15 -0.74
CA ASN A 56 -16.32 -4.50 -1.55
C ASN A 56 -15.98 -3.04 -1.17
N TYR A 57 -16.38 -2.58 0.02
CA TYR A 57 -15.88 -1.31 0.54
C TYR A 57 -14.43 -1.45 1.00
N ASN A 58 -13.54 -0.66 0.41
CA ASN A 58 -12.12 -0.64 0.75
C ASN A 58 -11.88 0.35 1.90
N LEU A 59 -11.69 -0.17 3.11
CA LEU A 59 -11.47 0.66 4.28
C LEU A 59 -10.12 1.37 4.24
N THR A 60 -9.12 0.72 3.65
CA THR A 60 -7.80 1.31 3.48
C THR A 60 -7.88 2.56 2.61
N GLU A 61 -8.56 2.49 1.47
CA GLU A 61 -8.79 3.65 0.61
C GLU A 61 -9.56 4.76 1.32
N HIS A 62 -10.59 4.40 2.10
CA HIS A 62 -11.34 5.38 2.89
C HIS A 62 -10.46 6.17 3.87
N PHE A 63 -9.65 5.48 4.69
CA PHE A 63 -8.81 6.14 5.70
C PHE A 63 -7.60 6.84 5.09
N VAL A 64 -7.02 6.29 4.01
CA VAL A 64 -5.97 6.98 3.23
C VAL A 64 -6.53 8.26 2.61
N GLY A 65 -7.73 8.22 2.03
CA GLY A 65 -8.38 9.41 1.48
C GLY A 65 -8.58 10.50 2.54
N GLN A 66 -8.89 10.14 3.78
CA GLN A 66 -8.93 11.11 4.89
C GLN A 66 -7.56 11.68 5.24
N ILE A 67 -6.49 10.87 5.19
CA ILE A 67 -5.12 11.31 5.44
C ILE A 67 -4.69 12.34 4.38
N GLU A 68 -4.98 12.07 3.10
CA GLU A 68 -4.53 12.88 1.98
C GLU A 68 -5.32 14.19 1.82
N HIS A 69 -6.63 14.18 2.13
CA HIS A 69 -7.52 15.30 1.78
C HIS A 69 -8.04 16.08 2.99
N ALA A 70 -7.94 15.56 4.21
CA ALA A 70 -8.46 16.28 5.37
C ALA A 70 -7.51 17.38 5.82
N LYS A 71 -8.05 18.58 6.06
CA LYS A 71 -7.32 19.70 6.68
C LYS A 71 -6.74 19.34 8.06
N SER A 72 -7.41 18.43 8.78
CA SER A 72 -6.94 17.84 10.01
C SER A 72 -7.25 16.35 9.98
N VAL A 73 -6.20 15.53 10.02
CA VAL A 73 -6.33 14.07 9.89
C VAL A 73 -6.92 13.48 11.18
N PRO A 74 -8.06 12.78 11.11
CA PRO A 74 -8.68 12.18 12.29
C PRO A 74 -7.78 11.11 12.93
N ARG A 75 -7.78 11.05 14.26
CA ARG A 75 -7.03 10.03 15.01
C ARG A 75 -7.37 8.60 14.56
N ASN A 76 -8.63 8.34 14.24
CA ASN A 76 -9.09 7.04 13.76
C ASN A 76 -8.38 6.61 12.46
N ALA A 77 -8.13 7.54 11.52
CA ALA A 77 -7.42 7.22 10.29
C ALA A 77 -5.95 6.86 10.58
N LYS A 78 -5.29 7.63 11.45
CA LYS A 78 -3.90 7.37 11.87
C LYS A 78 -3.77 6.01 12.56
N CYS A 79 -4.68 5.70 13.48
CA CYS A 79 -4.65 4.45 14.24
C CYS A 79 -5.08 3.24 13.39
N TYR A 80 -6.02 3.41 12.47
CA TYR A 80 -6.31 2.39 11.46
C TYR A 80 -5.05 2.01 10.69
N LEU A 81 -4.30 3.02 10.19
CA LEU A 81 -3.07 2.79 9.45
C LEU A 81 -2.02 2.08 10.30
N ARG A 82 -1.90 2.45 11.58
CA ARG A 82 -1.01 1.77 12.55
C ARG A 82 -1.33 0.30 12.66
N CYS A 83 -2.61 -0.05 12.87
CA CYS A 83 -3.03 -1.45 12.93
C CYS A 83 -2.70 -2.18 11.63
N LEU A 84 -3.06 -1.59 10.49
CA LEU A 84 -2.83 -2.19 9.18
C LEU A 84 -1.34 -2.51 9.00
N TYR A 85 -0.46 -1.56 9.30
CA TYR A 85 0.99 -1.71 9.18
C TYR A 85 1.56 -2.79 10.10
N LYS A 86 0.97 -3.00 11.28
CA LYS A 86 1.33 -4.12 12.15
C LYS A 86 0.90 -5.47 11.55
N LYS A 87 -0.31 -5.55 11.00
CA LYS A 87 -0.84 -6.80 10.43
C LYS A 87 -0.07 -7.25 9.20
N ILE A 88 0.37 -6.32 8.35
CA ILE A 88 1.17 -6.62 7.17
C ILE A 88 2.69 -6.68 7.46
N GLY A 89 3.10 -6.48 8.71
CA GLY A 89 4.48 -6.66 9.15
C GLY A 89 5.43 -5.50 8.87
N ILE A 90 4.92 -4.35 8.40
CA ILE A 90 5.72 -3.13 8.20
C ILE A 90 6.13 -2.56 9.56
N LEU A 91 5.15 -2.37 10.46
CA LEU A 91 5.40 -1.82 11.79
C LEU A 91 5.62 -2.95 12.80
N LYS A 92 6.75 -2.89 13.49
CA LYS A 92 7.11 -3.76 14.61
C LYS A 92 6.96 -2.98 15.93
N ALA A 93 7.16 -3.68 17.05
CA ALA A 93 7.20 -3.04 18.36
C ALA A 93 8.28 -1.94 18.44
N ASN A 94 8.11 -1.00 19.36
CA ASN A 94 9.05 0.09 19.64
C ASN A 94 9.34 0.99 18.42
N LEU A 95 8.32 1.28 17.61
CA LEU A 95 8.42 2.16 16.44
C LEU A 95 9.49 1.71 15.43
N ALA A 96 9.74 0.41 15.35
CA ALA A 96 10.68 -0.17 14.39
C ALA A 96 9.94 -0.57 13.10
N VAL A 97 10.57 -0.37 11.96
CA VAL A 97 10.01 -0.73 10.65
C VAL A 97 10.79 -1.88 10.04
N SER A 98 10.10 -2.78 9.34
CA SER A 98 10.74 -3.87 8.59
C SER A 98 11.60 -3.33 7.44
N MET A 99 12.79 -3.89 7.27
CA MET A 99 13.59 -3.64 6.07
C MET A 99 12.86 -4.20 4.85
N GLY A 100 12.84 -3.43 3.77
CA GLY A 100 12.31 -3.86 2.48
C GLY A 100 13.38 -4.48 1.57
N PRO A 101 13.04 -4.73 0.30
CA PRO A 101 13.75 -5.68 -0.55
C PRO A 101 15.09 -5.17 -1.10
N THR A 102 15.30 -3.85 -1.14
CA THR A 102 16.51 -3.23 -1.72
C THR A 102 17.23 -2.31 -0.73
N PRO A 103 18.56 -2.15 -0.84
CA PRO A 103 19.34 -1.24 0.01
C PRO A 103 18.87 0.22 -0.04
N GLU A 104 18.46 0.70 -1.22
CA GLU A 104 18.00 2.07 -1.45
C GLU A 104 16.65 2.32 -0.78
N TYR A 105 15.72 1.38 -0.93
CA TYR A 105 14.45 1.42 -0.21
C TYR A 105 14.67 1.34 1.30
N ASN A 106 15.63 0.53 1.76
CA ASN A 106 16.01 0.48 3.17
C ASN A 106 16.59 1.78 3.71
N ARG A 107 17.29 2.57 2.87
CA ARG A 107 17.74 3.91 3.26
C ARG A 107 16.56 4.84 3.46
N LEU A 108 15.64 4.91 2.49
CA LEU A 108 14.42 5.71 2.61
C LEU A 108 13.60 5.31 3.85
N LEU A 109 13.41 4.01 4.08
CA LEU A 109 12.70 3.51 5.26
C LEU A 109 13.36 3.97 6.57
N ARG A 110 14.70 3.96 6.65
CA ARG A 110 15.42 4.44 7.84
C ARG A 110 15.25 5.94 8.05
N GLU A 111 15.39 6.73 6.99
CA GLU A 111 15.22 8.18 7.04
C GLU A 111 13.79 8.54 7.47
N CYS A 112 12.78 7.96 6.85
CA CYS A 112 11.39 8.18 7.24
C CYS A 112 11.06 7.65 8.64
N THR A 113 11.67 6.54 9.07
CA THR A 113 11.52 6.06 10.45
C THR A 113 12.05 7.08 11.45
N GLN A 114 13.21 7.69 11.18
CA GLN A 114 13.80 8.69 12.07
C GLN A 114 12.91 9.93 12.18
N VAL A 115 12.48 10.49 11.04
CA VAL A 115 11.56 11.64 10.98
C VAL A 115 10.27 11.35 11.76
N ALA A 116 9.70 10.16 11.57
CA ALA A 116 8.47 9.77 12.23
C ALA A 116 8.61 9.61 13.74
N LYS A 117 9.75 9.09 14.23
CA LYS A 117 10.03 8.99 15.68
C LYS A 117 10.12 10.36 16.32
N GLU A 118 10.87 11.27 15.70
CA GLU A 118 11.04 12.63 16.20
C GLU A 118 9.70 13.38 16.23
N TRP A 119 8.90 13.23 15.18
CA TRP A 119 7.56 13.79 15.10
C TRP A 119 6.65 13.26 16.20
N ALA A 120 6.53 11.93 16.32
CA ALA A 120 5.66 11.30 17.31
C ALA A 120 6.07 11.67 18.75
N GLN A 121 7.37 11.71 19.03
CA GLN A 121 7.88 12.12 20.34
C GLN A 121 7.49 13.56 20.66
N LYS A 122 7.65 14.48 19.70
CA LYS A 122 7.32 15.89 19.88
C LYS A 122 5.83 16.16 20.03
N GLN A 123 5.00 15.50 19.23
CA GLN A 123 3.56 15.79 19.18
C GLN A 123 2.75 15.05 20.25
N SER A 124 3.21 13.87 20.65
CA SER A 124 2.34 12.90 21.35
C SER A 124 3.10 11.98 22.30
N ASN A 125 4.33 12.32 22.67
CA ASN A 125 5.19 11.51 23.54
C ASN A 125 5.35 10.05 23.04
N GLY A 126 5.45 9.89 21.72
CA GLY A 126 5.73 8.59 21.09
C GLY A 126 4.50 7.74 20.76
N ASP A 127 3.31 8.34 20.58
CA ASP A 127 2.12 7.61 20.13
C ASP A 127 2.36 6.92 18.78
N GLU A 128 2.05 5.62 18.71
CA GLU A 128 2.29 4.81 17.51
C GLU A 128 1.41 5.23 16.32
N CYS A 129 0.22 5.80 16.56
CA CYS A 129 -0.64 6.28 15.48
C CYS A 129 -0.04 7.54 14.84
N GLU A 130 0.45 8.48 15.66
CA GLU A 130 1.15 9.68 15.16
C GLU A 130 2.46 9.31 14.44
N PHE A 131 3.20 8.32 14.96
CA PHE A 131 4.35 7.76 14.27
C PHE A 131 3.97 7.22 12.90
N THR A 132 2.96 6.35 12.82
CA THR A 132 2.59 5.67 11.57
C THR A 132 2.13 6.69 10.53
N TYR A 133 1.35 7.69 10.96
CA TYR A 133 0.93 8.79 10.10
C TYR A 133 2.12 9.58 9.54
N SER A 134 3.06 10.00 10.40
CA SER A 134 4.24 10.73 9.95
C SER A 134 5.13 9.90 9.03
N PHE A 135 5.28 8.62 9.33
CA PHE A 135 6.03 7.68 8.51
C PHE A 135 5.43 7.52 7.10
N TYR A 136 4.10 7.36 7.02
CA TYR A 136 3.37 7.30 5.75
C TYR A 136 3.55 8.56 4.92
N ASN A 137 3.39 9.75 5.52
CA ASN A 137 3.57 11.02 4.80
C ASN A 137 4.99 11.16 4.24
N CYS A 138 6.01 10.80 5.03
CA CYS A 138 7.39 10.85 4.54
C CYS A 138 7.60 9.93 3.34
N LEU A 139 7.08 8.70 3.37
CA LEU A 139 7.16 7.80 2.23
C LEU A 139 6.43 8.34 1.00
N GLN A 140 5.21 8.86 1.20
CA GLN A 140 4.41 9.43 0.12
C GLN A 140 5.10 10.62 -0.52
N GLU A 141 5.61 11.57 0.27
CA GLU A 141 6.35 12.73 -0.23
C GLU A 141 7.60 12.33 -1.00
N SER A 142 8.37 11.37 -0.49
CA SER A 142 9.57 10.86 -1.18
C SER A 142 9.22 10.17 -2.50
N MET A 143 8.15 9.38 -2.54
CA MET A 143 7.70 8.73 -3.77
C MET A 143 7.19 9.75 -4.81
N VAL A 144 6.43 10.76 -4.37
CA VAL A 144 5.96 11.84 -5.26
C VAL A 144 7.14 12.60 -5.85
N LYS A 145 8.15 12.93 -5.03
CA LYS A 145 9.40 13.54 -5.53
C LYS A 145 10.05 12.64 -6.58
N CYS A 146 10.29 11.36 -6.31
CA CYS A 146 10.88 10.46 -7.31
C CYS A 146 10.14 10.50 -8.66
N LEU A 147 8.80 10.52 -8.65
CA LEU A 147 7.98 10.58 -9.86
C LEU A 147 8.07 11.93 -10.58
N THR A 148 8.07 13.05 -9.87
CA THR A 148 8.21 14.37 -10.51
C THR A 148 9.59 14.55 -11.12
N TRP A 149 10.64 14.10 -10.43
CA TRP A 149 12.02 14.15 -10.93
C TRP A 149 12.22 13.23 -12.14
N GLN A 150 11.58 12.06 -12.20
CA GLN A 150 11.60 11.22 -13.42
C GLN A 150 10.98 11.92 -14.63
N ASN A 151 9.87 12.63 -14.45
CA ASN A 151 9.21 13.36 -15.53
C ASN A 151 10.07 14.54 -16.02
N GLU A 152 10.77 15.23 -15.13
CA GLU A 152 11.71 16.30 -15.48
C GLU A 152 12.95 15.75 -16.19
N CYS A 153 13.54 14.65 -15.72
CA CYS A 153 14.68 13.99 -16.36
C CYS A 153 14.36 13.45 -17.76
N MET A 154 13.12 13.00 -18.01
CA MET A 154 12.69 12.55 -19.35
C MET A 154 12.61 13.69 -20.38
N SER A 155 12.53 14.95 -19.94
CA SER A 155 12.50 16.11 -20.84
C SER A 155 13.89 16.58 -21.30
N HIS A 156 14.97 16.13 -20.65
CA HIS A 156 16.36 16.47 -20.96
C HIS A 156 17.30 15.24 -20.89
N PRO A 157 17.43 14.44 -21.97
CA PRO A 157 18.09 13.13 -21.95
C PRO A 157 19.63 13.15 -21.88
N SER A 158 20.28 14.31 -21.78
CA SER A 158 21.75 14.42 -21.79
C SER A 158 22.42 14.14 -20.44
N VAL A 159 21.66 13.85 -19.37
CA VAL A 159 22.19 13.53 -18.04
C VAL A 159 21.60 12.18 -17.58
N MET A 160 21.94 11.11 -18.29
CA MET A 160 21.64 9.76 -17.83
C MET A 160 22.63 9.34 -16.74
N ASP A 161 22.24 9.55 -15.49
CA ASP A 161 22.71 8.71 -14.38
C ASP A 161 21.48 8.26 -13.58
N VAL A 162 21.03 7.02 -13.86
CA VAL A 162 19.85 6.38 -13.24
C VAL A 162 19.98 6.30 -11.71
N LYS A 163 21.18 6.56 -11.18
CA LYS A 163 21.47 6.64 -9.74
C LYS A 163 20.81 7.81 -9.01
N SER A 164 20.39 8.86 -9.71
CA SER A 164 19.84 10.06 -9.07
C SER A 164 18.37 9.97 -8.65
N CYS A 165 17.63 8.90 -8.99
CA CYS A 165 16.25 8.74 -8.53
C CYS A 165 16.14 8.44 -7.01
N TYR A 166 17.26 8.25 -6.32
CA TYR A 166 17.34 7.92 -4.89
C TYR A 166 18.04 9.01 -4.05
N PHE A 167 18.19 10.23 -4.58
CA PHE A 167 18.85 11.35 -3.90
C PHE A 167 18.03 12.63 -3.98
#